data_AF-A0A947QD75-F1
#
_entry.id   AF-A0A947QD75-F1
#
_cell.length_a   1.000
_cell.length_b   1.000
_cell.length_c   1.000
_cell.angle_alpha   90.00
_cell.angle_beta   90.00
_cell.angle_gamma   90.00
#
_symmetry.space_group_name_H-M   'P 1'
#
loop_
_entity.id
_entity.type
_entity.pdbx_description
1 polymer ?
#
loop_
_entity_poly.entity_id
_entity_poly.type
_entity_poly.pdbx_seq_one_letter_code
_entity_poly.pdbx_strand_id
1 'polypeptide(L)'
;MNILSLNGNWVDLLIIAIILFFVTEGVRHGFWVILADFFSFLGSILISFRAYQFTAGLLRANFSLSPSASNALGFLITAILTEALLGYLFGHAITKLPKKYRKIKGQKILAILPALGEGLIIVAFILTLVLGLPVSPKIKLSTTESKIGGYILEQTAGIESKINEIFGGVIEDSLTYFTIKPESKERVALEVATQELLVDEASEGEMFKLVNEEREAAGLNKLSWDTEIVSVARVHATDMWERKYFGHVSPEGKDAGDRLTEAGINYDYAGENLALAPTVSSAHVGLMNSEGHRENILEPKFNKVGIGVIDNGIYGKMFVQVFTD
;
A
#
# COMPACT_ATOMS: atom_id res chain seq x y z
N MET A 1 21.57 -16.01 -15.57
CA MET A 1 22.58 -15.79 -14.49
C MET A 1 22.08 -16.55 -13.26
N ASN A 2 22.59 -17.75 -13.02
CA ASN A 2 21.95 -18.75 -12.14
C ASN A 2 22.94 -19.24 -11.07
N ILE A 3 23.56 -18.30 -10.34
CA ILE A 3 24.71 -18.60 -9.45
C ILE A 3 24.38 -18.28 -7.97
N LEU A 4 23.22 -17.70 -7.67
CA LEU A 4 22.86 -17.31 -6.31
C LEU A 4 21.47 -17.84 -5.98
N SER A 5 21.33 -19.16 -5.81
CA SER A 5 20.20 -19.70 -5.07
C SER A 5 20.55 -21.02 -4.39
N LEU A 6 20.35 -21.11 -3.08
CA LEU A 6 20.34 -22.39 -2.36
C LEU A 6 19.02 -23.09 -2.73
N ASN A 7 18.99 -23.81 -3.86
CA ASN A 7 17.78 -24.41 -4.44
C ASN A 7 16.66 -23.41 -4.82
N GLY A 8 16.99 -22.31 -5.49
CA GLY A 8 16.02 -21.56 -6.32
C GLY A 8 15.49 -20.23 -5.80
N ASN A 9 15.65 -19.87 -4.52
CA ASN A 9 15.07 -18.64 -3.96
C ASN A 9 16.11 -17.59 -3.51
N TRP A 10 15.99 -16.36 -4.01
CA TRP A 10 16.90 -15.25 -3.68
C TRP A 10 16.64 -14.66 -2.29
N VAL A 11 15.42 -14.81 -1.75
CA VAL A 11 15.04 -14.34 -0.41
C VAL A 11 15.82 -15.10 0.66
N ASP A 12 15.98 -16.42 0.52
CA ASP A 12 16.78 -17.23 1.45
C ASP A 12 18.24 -16.75 1.52
N LEU A 13 18.83 -16.36 0.39
CA LEU A 13 20.18 -15.80 0.37
C LEU A 13 20.27 -14.43 1.01
N LEU A 14 19.27 -13.58 0.78
CA LEU A 14 19.20 -12.29 1.43
C LEU A 14 19.12 -12.44 2.95
N ILE A 15 18.28 -13.36 3.43
CA ILE A 15 18.17 -13.67 4.86
C ILE A 15 19.52 -14.13 5.42
N ILE A 16 20.19 -15.08 4.76
CA ILE A 16 21.51 -15.56 5.20
C ILE A 16 22.53 -14.42 5.22
N ALA A 17 22.53 -13.54 4.21
CA ALA A 17 23.43 -12.41 4.15
C ALA A 17 23.20 -11.41 5.31
N ILE A 18 21.93 -11.11 5.63
CA ILE A 18 21.56 -10.26 6.78
C ILE A 18 22.04 -10.92 8.08
N ILE A 19 21.77 -12.20 8.28
CA ILE A 19 22.18 -12.92 9.48
C ILE A 19 23.71 -12.94 9.63
N LEU A 20 24.45 -13.20 8.55
CA LEU A 20 25.92 -13.17 8.56
C LEU A 20 26.46 -11.78 8.90
N PHE A 21 25.82 -10.72 8.39
CA PHE A 21 26.16 -9.34 8.74
C PHE A 21 26.02 -9.10 10.25
N PHE A 22 24.87 -9.42 10.84
CA PHE A 22 24.64 -9.24 12.27
C PHE A 22 25.60 -10.07 13.13
N VAL A 23 25.85 -11.33 12.77
CA VAL A 23 26.83 -12.17 13.48
C VAL A 23 28.23 -11.56 13.43
N THR A 24 28.63 -11.02 12.29
CA THR A 24 29.94 -10.37 12.11
C THR A 24 30.05 -9.12 12.99
N GLU A 25 29.00 -8.30 13.02
CA GLU A 25 28.91 -7.13 13.90
C GLU A 25 28.95 -7.53 15.38
N GLY A 26 28.25 -8.61 15.73
CA GLY A 26 28.28 -9.25 17.04
C GLY A 26 29.70 -9.52 17.53
N VAL A 27 30.49 -10.20 16.69
CA VAL A 27 31.88 -10.58 16.98
C VAL A 27 32.82 -9.36 17.05
N ARG A 28 32.53 -8.29 16.30
CA ARG A 28 33.33 -7.05 16.25
C ARG A 28 33.16 -6.20 17.50
N HIS A 29 31.92 -5.94 17.91
CA HIS A 29 31.59 -5.00 18.98
C HIS A 29 31.56 -5.66 20.37
N GLY A 30 31.36 -6.99 20.41
CA GLY A 30 31.43 -7.78 21.63
C GLY A 30 30.12 -7.80 22.43
N PHE A 31 30.02 -8.77 23.34
CA PHE A 31 28.75 -9.18 23.96
C PHE A 31 27.95 -8.05 24.58
N TRP A 32 28.56 -7.22 25.42
CA TRP A 32 27.80 -6.23 26.19
C TRP A 32 27.19 -5.13 25.34
N VAL A 33 27.90 -4.67 24.31
CA VAL A 33 27.41 -3.64 23.38
C VAL A 33 26.20 -4.19 22.64
N ILE A 34 26.37 -5.36 22.02
CA ILE A 34 25.32 -6.01 21.23
C ILE A 34 24.12 -6.42 22.08
N LEU A 35 24.35 -6.81 23.34
CA LEU A 35 23.25 -7.12 24.26
C LEU A 35 22.44 -5.86 24.60
N ALA A 36 23.11 -4.72 24.81
CA ALA A 36 22.41 -3.45 25.01
C ALA A 36 21.66 -3.01 23.75
N ASP A 37 22.27 -3.11 22.58
CA ASP A 37 21.63 -2.76 21.31
C ASP A 37 20.39 -3.64 21.10
N PHE A 38 20.51 -4.95 21.25
CA PHE A 38 19.40 -5.89 21.16
C PHE A 38 18.23 -5.53 22.09
N PHE A 39 18.48 -5.26 23.37
CA PHE A 39 17.41 -4.89 24.31
C PHE A 39 16.87 -3.48 24.05
N SER A 40 17.67 -2.56 23.52
CA SER A 40 17.22 -1.23 23.12
C SER A 40 16.27 -1.33 21.93
N PHE A 41 16.65 -2.07 20.90
CA PHE A 41 15.87 -2.31 19.70
C PHE A 41 14.58 -3.08 20.00
N LEU A 42 14.66 -4.19 20.75
CA LEU A 42 13.47 -4.95 21.14
C LEU A 42 12.53 -4.10 22.01
N GLY A 43 13.10 -3.35 22.96
CA GLY A 43 12.33 -2.43 23.80
C GLY A 43 11.67 -1.32 22.99
N SER A 44 12.37 -0.74 22.02
CA SER A 44 11.85 0.35 21.19
C SER A 44 10.67 -0.10 20.34
N ILE A 45 10.75 -1.28 19.73
CA ILE A 45 9.64 -1.87 18.97
C ILE A 45 8.42 -2.11 19.88
N LEU A 46 8.62 -2.74 21.04
CA LEU A 46 7.53 -3.05 21.98
C LEU A 46 6.85 -1.80 22.53
N ILE A 47 7.61 -0.74 22.78
CA ILE A 47 7.07 0.56 23.20
C ILE A 47 6.34 1.22 22.03
N SER A 48 6.92 1.17 20.83
CA SER A 48 6.34 1.80 19.63
C SER A 48 4.97 1.23 19.30
N PHE A 49 4.77 -0.09 19.40
CA PHE A 49 3.43 -0.69 19.22
C PHE A 49 2.36 -0.13 20.16
N ARG A 50 2.73 0.43 21.31
CA ARG A 50 1.77 1.04 22.26
C ARG A 50 1.68 2.55 22.15
N ALA A 51 2.79 3.21 21.81
CA ALA A 51 2.92 4.66 21.90
C ALA A 51 2.84 5.38 20.55
N TYR A 52 2.91 4.66 19.41
CA TYR A 52 2.96 5.28 18.09
C TYR A 52 1.76 6.19 17.80
N GLN A 53 0.57 5.86 18.32
CA GLN A 53 -0.65 6.65 18.14
C GLN A 53 -0.55 8.06 18.72
N PHE A 54 0.21 8.24 19.80
CA PHE A 54 0.46 9.57 20.36
C PHE A 54 1.28 10.43 19.40
N THR A 55 2.40 9.88 18.92
CA THR A 55 3.26 10.55 17.94
C THR A 55 2.53 10.79 16.62
N ALA A 56 1.73 9.82 16.15
CA ALA A 56 0.87 9.97 14.97
C ALA A 56 -0.17 11.09 15.14
N GLY A 57 -0.77 11.22 16.34
CA GLY A 57 -1.67 12.33 16.67
C GLY A 57 -0.99 13.71 16.55
N LEU A 58 0.23 13.83 17.06
CA LEU A 58 1.03 15.06 16.91
C LEU A 58 1.37 15.34 15.45
N LEU A 59 1.75 14.32 14.68
CA LEU A 59 2.05 14.46 13.26
C LEU A 59 0.84 14.95 12.46
N ARG A 60 -0.35 14.37 12.70
CA ARG A 60 -1.60 14.82 12.08
C ARG A 60 -1.91 16.28 12.38
N ALA A 61 -1.74 16.69 13.64
CA ALA A 61 -2.07 18.05 14.07
C ALA A 61 -1.13 19.13 13.49
N ASN A 62 0.11 18.78 13.15
CA ASN A 62 1.14 19.76 12.78
C ASN A 62 1.59 19.71 11.31
N PHE A 63 1.39 18.60 10.60
CA PHE A 63 1.98 18.38 9.28
C PHE A 63 0.97 17.99 8.19
N SER A 64 -0.34 18.03 8.47
CA SER A 64 -1.41 17.72 7.50
C SER A 64 -1.22 16.36 6.79
N LEU A 65 -0.60 15.40 7.48
CA LEU A 65 -0.34 14.07 6.96
C LEU A 65 -1.62 13.22 6.99
N SER A 66 -1.75 12.29 6.03
CA SER A 66 -2.83 11.31 6.04
C SER A 66 -2.81 10.46 7.33
N PRO A 67 -3.94 9.86 7.73
CA PRO A 67 -3.98 8.99 8.90
C PRO A 67 -2.93 7.87 8.84
N SER A 68 -2.76 7.24 7.69
CA SER A 68 -1.85 6.10 7.54
C SER A 68 -0.38 6.53 7.51
N ALA A 69 -0.06 7.61 6.78
CA ALA A 69 1.29 8.19 6.79
C ALA A 69 1.69 8.63 8.20
N SER A 70 0.76 9.22 8.95
CA SER A 70 0.97 9.61 10.34
C SER A 70 1.20 8.42 11.26
N ASN A 71 0.46 7.32 11.07
CA ASN A 71 0.65 6.09 11.85
C ASN A 71 2.04 5.49 11.62
N ALA A 72 2.44 5.32 10.35
CA ALA A 72 3.73 4.76 9.99
C ALA A 72 4.91 5.62 10.48
N LEU A 73 4.87 6.93 10.22
CA LEU A 73 5.89 7.86 10.71
C LEU A 73 5.87 7.95 12.24
N GLY A 74 4.69 7.93 12.85
CA GLY A 74 4.52 7.91 14.30
C GLY A 74 5.21 6.70 14.92
N PHE A 75 5.09 5.52 14.30
CA PHE A 75 5.77 4.30 14.76
C PHE A 75 7.28 4.42 14.61
N LEU A 76 7.77 4.81 13.43
CA LEU A 76 9.21 4.92 13.16
C LEU A 76 9.90 5.95 14.06
N ILE A 77 9.30 7.14 14.22
CA ILE A 77 9.85 8.19 15.10
C ILE A 77 9.86 7.72 16.55
N THR A 78 8.78 7.08 17.01
CA THR A 78 8.72 6.54 18.37
C THR A 78 9.81 5.48 18.57
N ALA A 79 10.02 4.59 17.60
CA ALA A 79 11.04 3.56 17.67
C ALA A 79 12.44 4.17 17.76
N ILE A 80 12.77 5.12 16.88
CA ILE A 80 14.08 5.78 16.86
C ILE A 80 14.36 6.51 18.18
N LEU A 81 13.40 7.30 18.67
CA LEU A 81 13.58 8.08 19.91
C LEU A 81 13.71 7.17 21.13
N THR A 82 12.90 6.11 21.20
CA THR A 82 12.94 5.17 22.33
C THR A 82 14.18 4.28 22.30
N GLU A 83 14.63 3.87 21.12
CA GLU A 83 15.88 3.12 20.95
C GLU A 83 17.09 3.94 21.37
N ALA A 84 17.18 5.20 20.93
CA ALA A 84 18.26 6.11 21.34
C ALA A 84 18.28 6.31 22.87
N LEU A 85 17.11 6.46 23.49
CA LEU A 85 16.99 6.59 24.94
C LEU A 85 17.42 5.30 25.66
N LEU A 86 16.90 4.13 25.25
CA LEU A 86 17.23 2.84 25.85
C LEU A 86 18.71 2.50 25.65
N GLY A 87 19.26 2.75 24.48
CA GLY A 87 20.68 2.54 24.17
C GLY A 87 21.58 3.38 25.05
N TYR A 88 21.24 4.66 25.27
CA TYR A 88 21.95 5.49 26.23
C TYR A 88 21.87 4.92 27.66
N LEU A 89 20.69 4.51 28.12
CA LEU A 89 20.49 3.96 29.47
C LEU A 89 21.24 2.65 29.67
N PHE A 90 21.15 1.70 28.75
CA PHE A 90 21.83 0.42 28.82
C PHE A 90 23.34 0.58 28.66
N GLY A 91 23.80 1.42 27.73
CA GLY A 91 25.21 1.77 27.59
C GLY A 91 25.78 2.35 28.87
N HIS A 92 25.07 3.31 29.49
CA HIS A 92 25.47 3.87 30.77
C HIS A 92 25.48 2.82 31.89
N ALA A 93 24.49 1.93 31.96
CA ALA A 93 24.46 0.83 32.93
C ALA A 93 25.65 -0.12 32.78
N ILE A 94 26.06 -0.46 31.54
CA ILE A 94 27.22 -1.30 31.27
C ILE A 94 28.52 -0.66 31.78
N THR A 95 28.67 0.67 31.66
CA THR A 95 29.87 1.34 32.18
C THR A 95 30.04 1.20 33.70
N LYS A 96 28.93 1.04 34.44
CA LYS A 96 28.92 0.83 35.89
C LYS A 96 29.23 -0.61 36.32
N LEU A 97 29.18 -1.58 35.40
CA LEU A 97 29.48 -2.98 35.75
C LEU A 97 30.94 -3.14 36.21
N PRO A 98 31.24 -3.96 37.23
CA PRO A 98 32.63 -4.22 37.62
C PRO A 98 33.46 -4.83 36.47
N LYS A 99 34.76 -4.51 36.40
CA LYS A 99 35.65 -4.98 35.31
C LYS A 99 35.65 -6.51 35.12
N LYS A 100 35.44 -7.27 36.21
CA LYS A 100 35.31 -8.74 36.20
C LYS A 100 34.19 -9.24 35.29
N TYR A 101 33.06 -8.52 35.25
CA TYR A 101 31.92 -8.87 34.42
C TYR A 101 32.01 -8.27 33.01
N ARG A 102 32.74 -7.16 32.83
CA ARG A 102 32.97 -6.56 31.51
C ARG A 102 33.91 -7.36 30.61
N LYS A 103 34.88 -8.10 31.17
CA LYS A 103 35.87 -8.89 30.41
C LYS A 103 35.65 -10.39 30.59
N ILE A 104 34.62 -10.92 29.95
CA ILE A 104 34.29 -12.35 29.98
C ILE A 104 35.09 -13.09 28.89
N LYS A 105 35.68 -14.24 29.24
CA LYS A 105 36.30 -15.13 28.23
C LYS A 105 35.23 -15.63 27.27
N GLY A 106 35.48 -15.53 25.97
CA GLY A 106 34.51 -15.93 24.95
C GLY A 106 33.41 -14.90 24.66
N GLN A 107 33.54 -13.64 25.13
CA GLN A 107 32.57 -12.57 24.85
C GLN A 107 32.21 -12.38 23.37
N LYS A 108 33.13 -12.69 22.44
CA LYS A 108 32.85 -12.62 21.00
C LYS A 108 31.86 -13.70 20.54
N ILE A 109 31.97 -14.90 21.12
CA ILE A 109 31.05 -16.02 20.82
C ILE A 109 29.71 -15.76 21.49
N LEU A 110 29.71 -15.26 22.73
CA LEU A 110 28.48 -14.91 23.44
C LEU A 110 27.67 -13.81 22.72
N ALA A 111 28.34 -12.89 22.01
CA ALA A 111 27.69 -11.83 21.23
C ALA A 111 26.88 -12.35 20.04
N ILE A 112 27.15 -13.57 19.57
CA ILE A 112 26.47 -14.16 18.42
C ILE A 112 24.98 -14.34 18.71
N LEU A 113 24.61 -14.76 19.93
CA LEU A 113 23.22 -15.03 20.27
C LEU A 113 22.31 -13.78 20.20
N PRO A 114 22.62 -12.66 20.88
CA PRO A 114 21.81 -11.45 20.75
C PRO A 114 21.84 -10.87 19.33
N ALA A 115 22.98 -10.93 18.63
CA ALA A 115 23.07 -10.50 17.24
C ALA A 115 22.17 -11.32 16.29
N LEU A 116 22.13 -12.64 16.46
CA LEU A 116 21.21 -13.51 15.73
C LEU A 116 19.74 -13.15 16.02
N GLY A 117 19.42 -12.90 17.29
CA GLY A 117 18.08 -12.47 17.70
C GLY A 117 17.65 -11.18 17.02
N GLU A 118 18.52 -10.16 17.02
CA GLU A 118 18.28 -8.88 16.35
C GLU A 118 18.06 -9.04 14.85
N GLY A 119 18.97 -9.77 14.18
CA GLY A 119 18.87 -10.03 12.75
C GLY A 119 17.59 -10.79 12.38
N LEU A 120 17.17 -11.77 13.18
CA LEU A 120 15.93 -12.51 12.95
C LEU A 120 14.69 -11.62 13.11
N ILE A 121 14.66 -10.73 14.11
CA ILE A 121 13.53 -9.79 14.30
C ILE A 121 13.44 -8.84 13.11
N ILE A 122 14.57 -8.30 12.64
CA ILE A 122 14.61 -7.40 11.47
C ILE A 122 14.17 -8.13 10.21
N VAL A 123 14.65 -9.35 9.98
CA VAL A 123 14.23 -10.17 8.85
C VAL A 123 12.72 -10.43 8.91
N ALA A 124 12.20 -10.86 10.07
CA ALA A 124 10.76 -11.07 10.25
C ALA A 124 9.96 -9.81 9.92
N PHE A 125 10.36 -8.66 10.47
CA PHE A 125 9.70 -7.39 10.22
C PHE A 125 9.70 -6.99 8.74
N ILE A 126 10.85 -7.14 8.06
CA ILE A 126 10.97 -6.85 6.63
C ILE A 126 10.08 -7.79 5.80
N LEU A 127 10.09 -9.10 6.07
CA LEU A 127 9.27 -10.06 5.32
C LEU A 127 7.78 -9.78 5.51
N THR A 128 7.34 -9.46 6.73
CA THR A 128 5.95 -9.08 7.00
C THR A 128 5.58 -7.77 6.29
N LEU A 129 6.46 -6.77 6.29
CA LEU A 129 6.26 -5.55 5.49
C LEU A 129 6.15 -5.86 4.00
N VAL A 130 7.01 -6.71 3.44
CA VAL A 130 6.96 -7.10 2.03
C VAL A 130 5.61 -7.72 1.65
N LEU A 131 4.97 -8.48 2.55
CA LEU A 131 3.63 -9.03 2.31
C LEU A 131 2.53 -7.96 2.41
N GLY A 132 2.63 -7.06 3.38
CA GLY A 132 1.68 -5.97 3.61
C GLY A 132 1.74 -4.85 2.56
N LEU A 133 2.88 -4.65 1.91
CA LEU A 133 3.08 -3.65 0.86
C LEU A 133 2.71 -4.23 -0.54
N PRO A 134 2.33 -3.41 -1.55
CA PRO A 134 1.98 -3.80 -2.92
C PRO A 134 3.26 -4.06 -3.73
N VAL A 135 4.14 -4.92 -3.22
CA VAL A 135 5.27 -5.37 -4.03
C VAL A 135 4.76 -6.30 -5.13
N SER A 136 5.54 -6.43 -6.22
CA SER A 136 5.15 -7.29 -7.34
C SER A 136 4.78 -8.71 -6.88
N PRO A 137 3.80 -9.38 -7.52
CA PRO A 137 3.41 -10.75 -7.18
C PRO A 137 4.59 -11.73 -7.14
N LYS A 138 5.59 -11.54 -8.01
CA LYS A 138 6.83 -12.34 -8.02
C LYS A 138 7.62 -12.22 -6.72
N ILE A 139 7.69 -11.03 -6.12
CA ILE A 139 8.38 -10.80 -4.84
C ILE A 139 7.58 -11.43 -3.70
N LYS A 140 6.26 -11.26 -3.68
CA LYS A 140 5.40 -11.90 -2.67
C LYS A 140 5.55 -13.42 -2.72
N LEU A 141 5.46 -14.01 -3.91
CA LEU A 141 5.62 -15.44 -4.13
C LEU A 141 7.02 -15.91 -3.72
N SER A 142 8.08 -15.18 -4.11
CA SER A 142 9.45 -15.50 -3.66
C SER A 142 9.58 -15.44 -2.13
N THR A 143 8.82 -14.57 -1.47
CA THR A 143 8.86 -14.42 -0.01
C THR A 143 8.11 -15.55 0.69
N THR A 144 6.94 -15.95 0.19
CA THR A 144 6.13 -17.03 0.77
C THR A 144 6.69 -18.43 0.48
N GLU A 145 7.27 -18.64 -0.71
CA GLU A 145 7.88 -19.93 -1.11
C GLU A 145 9.33 -20.10 -0.64
N SER A 146 9.90 -19.07 0.01
CA SER A 146 11.23 -19.14 0.62
C SER A 146 11.21 -20.15 1.78
N LYS A 147 12.24 -21.00 1.87
CA LYS A 147 12.28 -22.02 2.93
C LYS A 147 12.47 -21.40 4.31
N ILE A 148 13.38 -20.43 4.40
CA ILE A 148 13.69 -19.73 5.64
C ILE A 148 12.64 -18.65 5.89
N GLY A 149 12.33 -17.85 4.86
CA GLY A 149 11.35 -16.77 4.94
C GLY A 149 9.95 -17.26 5.25
N GLY A 150 9.46 -18.29 4.56
CA GLY A 150 8.17 -18.90 4.82
C GLY A 150 8.04 -19.44 6.24
N TYR A 151 9.10 -20.09 6.76
CA TYR A 151 9.12 -20.54 8.15
C TYR A 151 9.05 -19.37 9.15
N ILE A 152 9.83 -18.29 8.92
CA ILE A 152 9.80 -17.09 9.78
C ILE A 152 8.41 -16.44 9.74
N LEU A 153 7.78 -16.36 8.58
CA LEU A 153 6.44 -15.82 8.39
C LEU A 153 5.38 -16.61 9.15
N GLU A 154 5.44 -17.94 9.10
CA GLU A 154 4.53 -18.80 9.87
C GLU A 154 4.61 -18.52 11.38
N GLN A 155 5.83 -18.32 11.90
CA GLN A 155 6.04 -17.99 13.32
C GLN A 155 5.62 -16.57 13.69
N THR A 156 5.43 -15.68 12.71
CA THR A 156 5.16 -14.25 12.92
C THR A 156 3.78 -13.80 12.44
N ALA A 157 2.93 -14.74 11.99
CA ALA A 157 1.57 -14.48 11.50
C ALA A 157 0.71 -13.62 12.48
N GLY A 158 0.89 -13.78 13.80
CA GLY A 158 0.16 -13.00 14.80
C GLY A 158 0.57 -11.51 14.88
N ILE A 159 1.71 -11.13 14.29
CA ILE A 159 2.23 -9.76 14.26
C ILE A 159 1.79 -9.04 12.98
N GLU A 160 1.46 -9.78 11.93
CA GLU A 160 1.08 -9.26 10.62
C GLU A 160 -0.09 -8.27 10.69
N SER A 161 -1.14 -8.61 11.43
CA SER A 161 -2.31 -7.72 11.59
C SER A 161 -1.94 -6.36 12.19
N LYS A 162 -1.02 -6.34 13.16
CA LYS A 162 -0.54 -5.10 13.80
C LYS A 162 0.33 -4.27 12.88
N ILE A 163 1.16 -4.93 12.06
CA ILE A 163 1.99 -4.22 11.07
C ILE A 163 1.09 -3.64 9.98
N ASN A 164 0.10 -4.39 9.50
CA ASN A 164 -0.86 -3.90 8.51
C ASN A 164 -1.71 -2.74 9.03
N GLU A 165 -2.09 -2.72 10.31
CA GLU A 165 -2.76 -1.58 10.95
C GLU A 165 -1.93 -0.30 10.90
N ILE A 166 -0.60 -0.41 11.02
CA ILE A 166 0.32 0.73 11.09
C ILE A 166 0.74 1.19 9.69
N PHE A 167 1.03 0.26 8.78
CA PHE A 167 1.68 0.54 7.50
C PHE A 167 0.81 0.27 6.27
N GLY A 168 -0.30 -0.48 6.39
CA GLY A 168 -1.10 -0.93 5.25
C GLY A 168 -1.73 0.22 4.45
N GLY A 169 -2.32 1.20 5.13
CA GLY A 169 -2.97 2.33 4.47
C GLY A 169 -2.03 3.38 3.89
N VAL A 170 -0.71 3.33 4.17
CA VAL A 170 0.26 4.31 3.63
C VAL A 170 0.29 4.26 2.11
N ILE A 171 -0.03 3.11 1.56
CA ILE A 171 0.00 2.84 0.13
C ILE A 171 -1.33 3.18 -0.51
N GLU A 172 -2.44 2.90 0.16
CA GLU A 172 -3.74 3.42 -0.27
C GLU A 172 -3.72 4.95 -0.33
N ASP A 173 -3.05 5.59 0.62
CA ASP A 173 -2.92 7.06 0.68
C ASP A 173 -1.86 7.63 -0.28
N SER A 174 -0.86 6.84 -0.71
CA SER A 174 0.22 7.30 -1.61
C SER A 174 0.04 6.92 -3.07
N LEU A 175 -0.86 5.97 -3.37
CA LEU A 175 -1.31 5.70 -4.72
C LEU A 175 -2.28 6.78 -5.15
N THR A 176 -1.69 7.83 -5.72
CA THR A 176 -2.24 8.80 -6.66
C THR A 176 -3.76 8.76 -6.80
N TYR A 177 -4.46 9.43 -5.89
CA TYR A 177 -5.87 9.72 -6.06
C TYR A 177 -6.01 10.87 -7.08
N PHE A 178 -6.42 10.55 -8.30
CA PHE A 178 -6.80 11.56 -9.28
C PHE A 178 -8.29 11.48 -9.59
N THR A 179 -8.95 12.63 -9.47
CA THR A 179 -10.21 12.92 -10.14
C THR A 179 -10.04 14.13 -11.05
N ILE A 180 -10.77 14.12 -12.16
CA ILE A 180 -10.90 15.27 -13.06
C ILE A 180 -12.36 15.63 -13.08
N LYS A 181 -12.67 16.93 -12.98
CA LYS A 181 -14.05 17.41 -12.98
C LYS A 181 -14.80 16.89 -14.22
N PRO A 182 -16.05 16.41 -14.09
CA PRO A 182 -16.87 16.02 -15.24
C PRO A 182 -16.92 17.12 -16.31
N GLU A 183 -16.99 16.69 -17.57
CA GLU A 183 -17.02 17.56 -18.76
C GLU A 183 -15.78 18.44 -18.97
N SER A 184 -14.74 18.31 -18.13
CA SER A 184 -13.48 19.03 -18.32
C SER A 184 -12.73 18.53 -19.55
N LYS A 185 -12.12 19.46 -20.28
CA LYS A 185 -11.18 19.18 -21.37
C LYS A 185 -9.74 19.02 -20.89
N GLU A 186 -9.50 19.19 -19.60
CA GLU A 186 -8.18 19.02 -18.99
C GLU A 186 -7.75 17.56 -18.99
N ARG A 187 -6.43 17.35 -19.07
CA ARG A 187 -5.80 16.03 -18.97
C ARG A 187 -4.60 16.11 -18.07
N VAL A 188 -4.39 15.05 -17.31
CA VAL A 188 -3.18 14.84 -16.52
C VAL A 188 -2.32 13.80 -17.22
N ALA A 189 -1.05 14.11 -17.46
CA ALA A 189 -0.09 13.14 -17.96
C ALA A 189 0.29 12.14 -16.85
N LEU A 190 0.29 10.86 -17.16
CA LEU A 190 0.62 9.79 -16.21
C LEU A 190 2.07 9.34 -16.39
N GLU A 191 2.89 9.48 -15.36
CA GLU A 191 4.25 8.94 -15.36
C GLU A 191 4.26 7.47 -14.91
N VAL A 192 3.74 6.59 -15.77
CA VAL A 192 3.57 5.17 -15.46
C VAL A 192 4.26 4.26 -16.49
N ALA A 193 4.72 3.10 -16.03
CA ALA A 193 5.08 1.99 -16.89
C ALA A 193 3.82 1.14 -17.13
N THR A 194 3.53 0.81 -18.38
CA THR A 194 2.39 -0.05 -18.71
C THR A 194 2.72 -1.48 -18.28
N GLN A 195 2.04 -1.99 -17.25
CA GLN A 195 2.08 -3.40 -16.89
C GLN A 195 1.02 -4.18 -17.69
N GLU A 196 0.82 -5.45 -17.36
CA GLU A 196 -0.32 -6.22 -17.87
C GLU A 196 -1.61 -5.57 -17.36
N LEU A 197 -2.36 -4.92 -18.25
CA LEU A 197 -3.62 -4.28 -17.94
C LEU A 197 -4.70 -5.35 -17.79
N LEU A 198 -5.32 -5.42 -16.62
CA LEU A 198 -6.31 -6.44 -16.29
C LEU A 198 -7.68 -5.79 -16.08
N VAL A 199 -8.69 -6.35 -16.73
CA VAL A 199 -10.10 -6.00 -16.42
C VAL A 199 -10.44 -6.54 -15.04
N ASP A 200 -10.94 -5.67 -14.16
CA ASP A 200 -11.32 -6.03 -12.79
C ASP A 200 -12.85 -6.00 -12.63
N GLU A 201 -13.51 -7.08 -13.07
CA GLU A 201 -14.97 -7.23 -13.02
C GLU A 201 -15.52 -7.24 -11.58
N ALA A 202 -14.71 -7.67 -10.61
CA ALA A 202 -15.10 -7.66 -9.21
C ALA A 202 -15.24 -6.21 -8.70
N SER A 203 -14.27 -5.35 -9.03
CA SER A 203 -14.33 -3.92 -8.71
C SER A 203 -15.46 -3.19 -9.42
N GLU A 204 -15.76 -3.56 -10.66
CA GLU A 204 -16.91 -3.04 -11.41
C GLU A 204 -18.24 -3.32 -10.70
N GLY A 205 -18.46 -4.57 -10.28
CA GLY A 205 -19.67 -4.97 -9.56
C GLY A 205 -19.78 -4.34 -8.17
N GLU A 206 -18.66 -4.21 -7.45
CA GLU A 206 -18.63 -3.54 -6.14
C GLU A 206 -18.96 -2.04 -6.27
N MET A 207 -18.36 -1.35 -7.26
CA MET A 207 -18.66 0.06 -7.53
C MET A 207 -20.13 0.27 -7.90
N PHE A 208 -20.69 -0.60 -8.74
CA PHE A 208 -22.11 -0.53 -9.13
C PHE A 208 -23.05 -0.63 -7.93
N LYS A 209 -22.72 -1.52 -6.98
CA LYS A 209 -23.47 -1.68 -5.75
C LYS A 209 -23.43 -0.38 -4.93
N LEU A 210 -22.24 0.18 -4.70
CA LEU A 210 -22.06 1.41 -3.92
C LEU A 210 -22.80 2.61 -4.56
N VAL A 211 -22.70 2.78 -5.87
CA VAL A 211 -23.44 3.83 -6.62
C VAL A 211 -24.96 3.70 -6.40
N ASN A 212 -25.50 2.49 -6.47
CA ASN A 212 -26.92 2.26 -6.27
C ASN A 212 -27.37 2.40 -4.80
N GLU A 213 -26.49 2.12 -3.84
CA GLU A 213 -26.74 2.39 -2.42
C GLU A 213 -26.86 3.90 -2.15
N GLU A 214 -26.01 4.74 -2.75
CA GLU A 214 -26.11 6.21 -2.63
C GLU A 214 -27.41 6.73 -3.26
N ARG A 215 -27.79 6.20 -4.43
CA ARG A 215 -29.04 6.59 -5.09
C ARG A 215 -30.26 6.19 -4.27
N GLU A 216 -30.29 4.98 -3.71
CA GLU A 216 -31.37 4.53 -2.83
C GLU A 216 -31.44 5.38 -1.55
N ALA A 217 -30.29 5.73 -0.95
CA ALA A 217 -30.22 6.63 0.20
C ALA A 217 -30.74 8.05 -0.12
N ALA A 218 -30.57 8.51 -1.36
CA ALA A 218 -31.11 9.77 -1.87
C ALA A 218 -32.57 9.68 -2.35
N GLY A 219 -33.22 8.51 -2.28
CA GLY A 219 -34.61 8.31 -2.72
C GLY A 219 -34.79 8.24 -4.24
N LEU A 220 -33.73 7.93 -4.97
CA LEU A 220 -33.71 7.80 -6.43
C LEU A 220 -33.86 6.35 -6.88
N ASN A 221 -34.30 6.17 -8.13
CA ASN A 221 -34.33 4.84 -8.75
C ASN A 221 -32.90 4.30 -8.96
N LYS A 222 -32.73 3.00 -8.73
CA LYS A 222 -31.49 2.28 -9.03
C LYS A 222 -31.22 2.31 -10.54
N LEU A 223 -29.95 2.47 -10.90
CA LEU A 223 -29.45 2.35 -12.26
C LEU A 223 -29.41 0.87 -12.66
N SER A 224 -29.73 0.61 -13.93
CA SER A 224 -29.58 -0.70 -14.56
C SER A 224 -28.17 -0.87 -15.10
N TRP A 225 -27.59 -2.04 -14.93
CA TRP A 225 -26.29 -2.39 -15.50
C TRP A 225 -26.42 -2.64 -17.00
N ASP A 226 -25.64 -1.92 -17.82
CA ASP A 226 -25.64 -2.06 -19.28
C ASP A 226 -24.27 -2.51 -19.80
N THR A 227 -24.21 -3.72 -20.37
CA THR A 227 -22.96 -4.35 -20.81
C THR A 227 -22.33 -3.68 -22.03
N GLU A 228 -23.12 -3.00 -22.88
CA GLU A 228 -22.59 -2.27 -24.03
C GLU A 228 -21.89 -1.00 -23.54
N ILE A 229 -22.47 -0.30 -22.57
CA ILE A 229 -21.86 0.87 -21.92
C ILE A 229 -20.59 0.47 -21.13
N VAL A 230 -20.59 -0.68 -20.45
CA VAL A 230 -19.38 -1.22 -19.78
C VAL A 230 -18.23 -1.41 -20.77
N SER A 231 -18.53 -1.91 -21.97
CA SER A 231 -17.52 -2.11 -23.00
C SER A 231 -16.90 -0.78 -23.43
N VAL A 232 -17.71 0.27 -23.59
CA VAL A 232 -17.23 1.64 -23.86
C VAL A 232 -16.35 2.17 -22.72
N ALA A 233 -16.78 1.99 -21.47
CA ALA A 233 -16.03 2.42 -20.29
C ALA A 233 -14.67 1.71 -20.16
N ARG A 234 -14.63 0.38 -20.38
CA ARG A 234 -13.38 -0.42 -20.38
C ARG A 234 -12.41 0.02 -21.48
N VAL A 235 -12.91 0.32 -22.68
CA VAL A 235 -12.09 0.83 -23.79
C VAL A 235 -11.44 2.15 -23.41
N HIS A 236 -12.20 3.10 -22.84
CA HIS A 236 -11.64 4.38 -22.41
C HIS A 236 -10.64 4.26 -21.26
N ALA A 237 -10.93 3.41 -20.27
CA ALA A 237 -10.00 3.08 -19.19
C ALA A 237 -8.68 2.48 -19.70
N THR A 238 -8.77 1.61 -20.71
CA THR A 238 -7.58 1.00 -21.34
C THR A 238 -6.77 2.05 -22.12
N ASP A 239 -7.44 2.90 -22.91
CA ASP A 239 -6.81 3.96 -23.70
C ASP A 239 -6.03 4.95 -22.82
N MET A 240 -6.62 5.37 -21.69
CA MET A 240 -5.97 6.23 -20.70
C MET A 240 -4.69 5.61 -20.11
N TRP A 241 -4.70 4.31 -19.83
CA TRP A 241 -3.49 3.60 -19.38
C TRP A 241 -2.43 3.47 -20.47
N GLU A 242 -2.80 2.98 -21.64
CA GLU A 242 -1.88 2.71 -22.75
C GLU A 242 -1.18 3.99 -23.23
N ARG A 243 -1.93 5.09 -23.24
CA ARG A 243 -1.47 6.38 -23.75
C ARG A 243 -1.10 7.35 -22.65
N LYS A 244 -1.09 6.87 -21.40
CA LYS A 244 -0.54 7.54 -20.22
C LYS A 244 -1.14 8.92 -19.99
N TYR A 245 -2.46 9.01 -20.04
CA TYR A 245 -3.19 10.21 -19.70
C TYR A 245 -4.40 9.87 -18.84
N PHE A 246 -4.87 10.84 -18.08
CA PHE A 246 -6.12 10.77 -17.34
C PHE A 246 -6.98 11.96 -17.75
N GLY A 247 -8.20 11.72 -18.25
CA GLY A 247 -9.12 12.78 -18.68
C GLY A 247 -10.34 12.27 -19.45
N HIS A 248 -11.40 13.09 -19.47
CA HIS A 248 -12.69 12.76 -20.11
C HIS A 248 -12.62 12.71 -21.64
N VAL A 249 -11.75 13.53 -22.21
CA VAL A 249 -11.60 13.68 -23.66
C VAL A 249 -10.36 12.93 -24.11
N SER A 250 -10.47 11.99 -25.05
CA SER A 250 -9.32 11.27 -25.62
C SER A 250 -8.41 12.23 -26.39
N PRO A 251 -7.12 11.91 -26.63
CA PRO A 251 -6.22 12.80 -27.38
C PRO A 251 -6.71 13.24 -28.76
N GLU A 252 -7.58 12.45 -29.40
CA GLU A 252 -8.27 12.77 -30.65
C GLU A 252 -9.39 13.81 -30.49
N GLY A 253 -9.76 14.15 -29.26
CA GLY A 253 -10.84 15.08 -28.95
C GLY A 253 -12.19 14.41 -28.67
N LYS A 254 -12.25 13.08 -28.56
CA LYS A 254 -13.52 12.35 -28.35
C LYS A 254 -13.92 12.35 -26.88
N ASP A 255 -15.14 12.77 -26.57
CA ASP A 255 -15.73 12.67 -25.22
C ASP A 255 -16.54 11.39 -25.03
N ALA A 256 -17.21 11.24 -23.88
CA ALA A 256 -18.02 10.06 -23.58
C ALA A 256 -19.19 9.90 -24.54
N GLY A 257 -19.81 11.00 -24.98
CA GLY A 257 -20.89 10.99 -25.94
C GLY A 257 -20.42 10.51 -27.32
N ASP A 258 -19.29 11.01 -27.79
CA ASP A 258 -18.68 10.54 -29.04
C ASP A 258 -18.40 9.04 -28.99
N ARG A 259 -17.87 8.54 -27.86
CA ARG A 259 -17.57 7.12 -27.66
C ARG A 259 -18.83 6.25 -27.63
N LEU A 260 -19.91 6.72 -26.99
CA LEU A 260 -21.22 6.04 -27.00
C LEU A 260 -21.81 5.97 -28.41
N THR A 261 -21.77 7.09 -29.15
CA THR A 261 -22.28 7.16 -30.53
C THR A 261 -21.49 6.25 -31.48
N GLU A 262 -20.16 6.19 -31.35
CA GLU A 262 -19.31 5.30 -32.14
C GLU A 262 -19.59 3.81 -31.86
N ALA A 263 -19.97 3.49 -30.62
CA ALA A 263 -20.42 2.16 -30.22
C ALA A 263 -21.85 1.81 -30.67
N GLY A 264 -22.57 2.76 -31.29
CA GLY A 264 -23.96 2.56 -31.73
C GLY A 264 -24.99 2.60 -30.60
N ILE A 265 -24.63 3.15 -29.44
CA ILE A 265 -25.51 3.26 -28.27
C ILE A 265 -26.33 4.55 -28.42
N ASN A 266 -27.65 4.43 -28.38
CA ASN A 266 -28.57 5.57 -28.41
C ASN A 266 -28.75 6.12 -26.98
N TYR A 267 -28.59 7.43 -26.83
CA TYR A 267 -28.81 8.18 -25.60
C TYR A 267 -29.25 9.61 -25.95
N ASP A 268 -30.08 10.22 -25.12
CA ASP A 268 -30.41 11.65 -25.21
C ASP A 268 -29.62 12.47 -24.17
N TYR A 269 -29.20 11.80 -23.09
CA TYR A 269 -28.45 12.41 -22.00
C TYR A 269 -27.40 11.44 -21.47
N ALA A 270 -26.15 11.89 -21.36
CA ALA A 270 -25.04 11.08 -20.88
C ALA A 270 -24.17 11.85 -19.88
N GLY A 271 -23.52 11.11 -18.99
CA GLY A 271 -22.57 11.64 -18.01
C GLY A 271 -21.38 10.69 -17.84
N GLU A 272 -20.24 11.23 -17.40
CA GLU A 272 -19.05 10.44 -17.11
C GLU A 272 -18.37 10.87 -15.81
N ASN A 273 -17.99 9.88 -15.00
CA ASN A 273 -17.10 10.05 -13.87
C ASN A 273 -15.82 9.24 -14.06
N LEU A 274 -14.69 9.82 -13.66
CA LEU A 274 -13.38 9.20 -13.72
C LEU A 274 -12.71 9.24 -12.35
N ALA A 275 -12.12 8.13 -11.96
CA ALA A 275 -11.21 8.07 -10.80
C ALA A 275 -10.02 7.18 -11.10
N LEU A 276 -8.82 7.62 -10.72
CA LEU A 276 -7.67 6.73 -10.55
C LEU A 276 -7.44 6.55 -9.05
N ALA A 277 -7.56 5.32 -8.57
CA ALA A 277 -7.47 5.03 -7.14
C ALA A 277 -7.02 3.59 -6.88
N PRO A 278 -6.46 3.29 -5.69
CA PRO A 278 -6.00 1.94 -5.36
C PRO A 278 -7.13 0.94 -5.08
N THR A 279 -8.26 1.41 -4.54
CA THR A 279 -9.38 0.56 -4.13
C THR A 279 -10.73 1.15 -4.56
N VAL A 280 -11.75 0.29 -4.69
CA VAL A 280 -13.13 0.70 -5.01
C VAL A 280 -13.67 1.70 -3.99
N SER A 281 -13.46 1.42 -2.69
CA SER A 281 -13.88 2.30 -1.59
C SER A 281 -13.27 3.71 -1.71
N SER A 282 -11.96 3.80 -1.96
CA SER A 282 -11.30 5.10 -2.12
C SER A 282 -11.79 5.87 -3.36
N ALA A 283 -11.99 5.18 -4.49
CA ALA A 283 -12.59 5.77 -5.69
C ALA A 283 -13.99 6.32 -5.41
N HIS A 284 -14.87 5.50 -4.84
CA HIS A 284 -16.26 5.85 -4.54
C HIS A 284 -16.36 7.05 -3.60
N VAL A 285 -15.65 7.01 -2.47
CA VAL A 285 -15.67 8.09 -1.47
C VAL A 285 -15.25 9.41 -2.09
N GLY A 286 -14.18 9.43 -2.88
CA GLY A 286 -13.72 10.69 -3.44
C GLY A 286 -14.56 11.18 -4.62
N LEU A 287 -15.20 10.29 -5.39
CA LEU A 287 -16.25 10.68 -6.35
C LEU A 287 -17.43 11.34 -5.62
N MET A 288 -17.90 10.76 -4.51
CA MET A 288 -19.00 11.33 -3.72
C MET A 288 -18.64 12.64 -3.00
N ASN A 289 -17.36 12.84 -2.67
CA ASN A 289 -16.88 14.10 -2.08
C ASN A 289 -16.66 15.22 -3.10
N SER A 290 -16.67 14.90 -4.40
CA SER A 290 -16.57 15.88 -5.48
C SER A 290 -17.96 16.24 -5.98
N GLU A 291 -18.29 17.54 -5.94
CA GLU A 291 -19.63 18.04 -6.25
C GLU A 291 -20.13 17.57 -7.62
N GLY A 292 -19.36 17.80 -8.70
CA GLY A 292 -19.78 17.41 -10.05
C GLY A 292 -19.88 15.90 -10.26
N HIS A 293 -18.99 15.10 -9.67
CA HIS A 293 -19.05 13.64 -9.80
C HIS A 293 -20.26 13.07 -9.05
N ARG A 294 -20.53 13.59 -7.85
CA ARG A 294 -21.70 13.25 -7.06
C ARG A 294 -23.00 13.65 -7.78
N GLU A 295 -23.02 14.81 -8.44
CA GLU A 295 -24.16 15.23 -9.26
C GLU A 295 -24.49 14.20 -10.34
N ASN A 296 -23.48 13.68 -11.06
CA ASN A 296 -23.70 12.60 -12.04
C ASN A 296 -24.27 11.32 -11.38
N ILE A 297 -23.73 10.89 -10.23
CA ILE A 297 -24.20 9.69 -9.52
C ILE A 297 -25.67 9.84 -9.09
N LEU A 298 -26.05 11.04 -8.65
CA LEU A 298 -27.37 11.36 -8.11
C LEU A 298 -28.31 12.04 -9.11
N GLU A 299 -27.95 12.08 -10.39
CA GLU A 299 -28.77 12.69 -11.43
C GLU A 299 -30.00 11.81 -11.71
N PRO A 300 -31.23 12.32 -11.48
CA PRO A 300 -32.45 11.53 -11.65
C PRO A 300 -32.76 11.11 -13.08
N LYS A 301 -32.21 11.80 -14.10
CA LYS A 301 -32.44 11.47 -15.51
C LYS A 301 -31.79 10.14 -15.92
N PHE A 302 -30.67 9.77 -15.29
CA PHE A 302 -29.99 8.53 -15.63
C PHE A 302 -30.76 7.32 -15.09
N ASN A 303 -30.86 6.28 -15.93
CA ASN A 303 -31.45 4.99 -15.56
C ASN A 303 -30.53 3.80 -15.89
N LYS A 304 -29.44 4.02 -16.62
CA LYS A 304 -28.41 3.03 -16.95
C LYS A 304 -27.02 3.50 -16.55
N VAL A 305 -26.15 2.53 -16.30
CA VAL A 305 -24.73 2.76 -16.10
C VAL A 305 -23.91 1.59 -16.63
N GLY A 306 -22.77 1.91 -17.22
CA GLY A 306 -21.68 0.98 -17.44
C GLY A 306 -20.44 1.45 -16.69
N ILE A 307 -19.83 0.55 -15.92
CA ILE A 307 -18.61 0.83 -15.17
C ILE A 307 -17.50 -0.05 -15.73
N GLY A 308 -16.42 0.58 -16.18
CA GLY A 308 -15.21 -0.10 -16.63
C GLY A 308 -14.09 0.11 -15.61
N VAL A 309 -13.42 -0.97 -15.21
CA VAL A 309 -12.26 -0.90 -14.30
C VAL A 309 -11.07 -1.65 -14.88
N ILE A 310 -9.97 -0.94 -15.07
CA ILE A 310 -8.68 -1.51 -15.52
C ILE A 310 -7.63 -1.34 -14.43
N ASP A 311 -7.13 -2.47 -13.92
CA ASP A 311 -6.05 -2.54 -12.92
C ASP A 311 -4.68 -2.54 -13.62
N ASN A 312 -3.79 -1.65 -13.15
CA ASN A 312 -2.39 -1.57 -13.58
C ASN A 312 -1.43 -1.86 -12.40
N GLY A 313 -1.86 -2.74 -11.49
CA GLY A 313 -1.09 -3.26 -10.37
C GLY A 313 -0.70 -2.17 -9.38
N ILE A 314 0.60 -1.92 -9.27
CA ILE A 314 1.12 -0.94 -8.30
C ILE A 314 0.70 0.49 -8.62
N TYR A 315 0.18 0.78 -9.82
CA TYR A 315 -0.28 2.12 -10.19
C TYR A 315 -1.75 2.36 -9.85
N GLY A 316 -2.45 1.34 -9.33
CA GLY A 316 -3.86 1.41 -8.98
C GLY A 316 -4.78 1.05 -10.13
N LYS A 317 -6.06 1.35 -9.91
CA LYS A 317 -7.18 0.99 -10.79
C LYS A 317 -7.80 2.24 -11.38
N MET A 318 -8.07 2.19 -12.67
CA MET A 318 -8.73 3.26 -13.39
C MET A 318 -10.21 2.94 -13.54
N PHE A 319 -11.04 3.75 -12.90
CA PHE A 319 -12.49 3.65 -12.89
C PHE A 319 -13.08 4.64 -13.89
N VAL A 320 -13.94 4.13 -14.76
CA VAL A 320 -14.75 4.93 -15.69
C VAL A 320 -16.21 4.54 -15.45
N GLN A 321 -17.03 5.49 -15.00
CA GLN A 321 -18.49 5.31 -14.91
C GLN A 321 -19.12 6.13 -16.03
N VAL A 322 -19.89 5.50 -16.91
CA VAL A 322 -20.67 6.16 -17.96
C VAL A 322 -22.14 5.95 -17.68
N PHE A 323 -22.89 7.03 -17.60
CA PHE A 323 -24.31 7.06 -17.29
C PHE A 323 -25.11 7.47 -18.52
N THR A 324 -26.29 6.87 -18.71
CA THR A 324 -27.25 7.30 -19.73
C THR A 324 -28.69 7.26 -19.21
N ASP A 325 -29.58 7.97 -19.90
CA ASP A 325 -31.03 7.82 -19.78
C ASP A 325 -31.57 6.55 -20.47
#